data_AF-A0A7X0MK75-F1
#
_entry.id   AF-A0A7X0MK75-F1
#
_cell.length_a   1.000
_cell.length_b   1.000
_cell.length_c   1.000
_cell.angle_alpha   90.00
_cell.angle_beta   90.00
_cell.angle_gamma   90.00
#
_symmetry.space_group_name_H-M   'P 1'
#
loop_
_entity.id
_entity.type
_entity.pdbx_description
1 polymer ?
#
loop_
_entity_poly.entity_id
_entity_poly.type
_entity_poly.pdbx_seq_one_letter_code
_entity_poly.pdbx_strand_id
1 'polypeptide(L)'
;MRNIFLIILLACLISCKNRADKVAQSDRKVMIHQKSDALTPVTETADTARKFIEVGFTKPLKVKTSDELKKYLKDSISLVEEVDFTGDKIPDFICKMKPDSTGEGDEYWVTSNFKTIKKLKYYTDGFLYRWFINLDDDPEPEIFEAVGDEDGADYMFIDQNLKTGKDRTLVYVNPVIIENGKQYWGYPWDISDFQARSDGRKVELFCSLKHRIVRDGNEISTPPGQKQMPVIFFKGHHTQQGEQRGIKDEQWLSLTDIIKNSRSFSAN
;
A
#
# COMPACT_ATOMS: atom_id res chain seq x y z
N MET A 1 39.89 -35.49 -23.06
CA MET A 1 40.39 -34.39 -23.92
C MET A 1 39.62 -34.47 -25.24
N ARG A 2 38.41 -33.93 -25.39
CA ARG A 2 37.90 -32.55 -25.20
C ARG A 2 38.49 -31.58 -26.25
N ASN A 3 37.76 -31.37 -27.35
CA ASN A 3 37.31 -30.06 -27.87
C ASN A 3 37.03 -30.12 -29.38
N ILE A 4 35.75 -30.26 -29.73
CA ILE A 4 35.16 -29.71 -30.95
C ILE A 4 34.70 -28.31 -30.56
N PHE A 5 35.21 -27.26 -31.20
CA PHE A 5 34.56 -25.95 -31.15
C PHE A 5 34.59 -25.28 -32.53
N LEU A 6 33.39 -24.85 -32.87
CA LEU A 6 32.88 -24.37 -34.14
C LEU A 6 33.35 -22.93 -34.40
N ILE A 7 33.81 -22.66 -35.62
CA ILE A 7 34.03 -21.31 -36.15
C ILE A 7 32.74 -20.89 -36.88
N ILE A 8 32.06 -19.85 -36.41
CA ILE A 8 31.07 -19.12 -37.21
C ILE A 8 31.30 -17.61 -37.06
N LEU A 9 31.39 -16.97 -38.23
CA LEU A 9 31.73 -15.58 -38.48
C LEU A 9 30.74 -14.59 -37.84
N LEU A 10 31.28 -13.52 -37.28
CA LEU A 10 30.57 -12.28 -36.97
C LEU A 10 30.95 -11.22 -38.02
N ALA A 11 30.05 -10.95 -38.95
CA ALA A 11 30.16 -9.80 -39.85
C ALA A 11 28.75 -9.29 -40.18
N CYS A 12 28.39 -8.13 -39.61
CA CYS A 12 27.44 -7.16 -40.16
C CYS A 12 27.47 -5.89 -39.27
N LEU A 13 28.49 -5.06 -39.47
CA LEU A 13 28.44 -3.65 -39.10
C LEU A 13 27.84 -2.89 -40.29
N ILE A 14 26.58 -2.48 -40.18
CA ILE A 14 26.03 -1.43 -41.04
C ILE A 14 25.84 -0.19 -40.17
N SER A 15 26.81 0.69 -40.35
CA SER A 15 26.77 2.13 -40.11
C SER A 15 25.69 2.78 -40.99
N CYS A 16 24.85 3.65 -40.40
CA CYS A 16 24.39 4.92 -40.99
C CYS A 16 23.30 5.56 -40.12
N LYS A 17 23.61 6.67 -39.41
CA LYS A 17 22.92 7.96 -39.60
C LYS A 17 23.45 9.03 -38.64
N ASN A 18 24.12 10.02 -39.24
CA ASN A 18 24.21 11.38 -38.70
C ASN A 18 22.88 12.11 -38.96
N ARG A 19 22.36 12.84 -37.95
CA ARG A 19 21.96 14.25 -38.10
C ARG A 19 21.57 14.83 -36.75
N ALA A 20 22.35 15.82 -36.32
CA ALA A 20 21.90 16.84 -35.39
C ALA A 20 20.89 17.75 -36.09
N ASP A 21 19.81 18.14 -35.41
CA ASP A 21 19.37 19.53 -35.31
C ASP A 21 18.13 19.70 -34.41
N LYS A 22 18.24 20.68 -33.50
CA LYS A 22 17.22 21.63 -33.01
C LYS A 22 15.98 21.07 -32.29
N VAL A 23 16.04 21.15 -30.95
CA VAL A 23 14.84 21.26 -30.11
C VAL A 23 14.48 22.74 -29.98
N ALA A 24 13.40 23.14 -30.65
CA ALA A 24 12.70 24.37 -30.37
C ALA A 24 11.77 24.17 -29.16
N GLN A 25 11.89 25.04 -28.17
CA GLN A 25 10.86 25.28 -27.17
C GLN A 25 9.61 25.82 -27.88
N SER A 26 8.45 25.20 -27.66
CA SER A 26 7.16 25.84 -27.89
C SER A 26 6.19 25.50 -26.77
N ASP A 27 5.80 26.56 -26.07
CA ASP A 27 4.69 26.74 -25.14
C ASP A 27 3.49 25.79 -25.32
N ARG A 28 3.09 25.11 -24.24
CA ARG A 28 1.76 24.52 -24.12
C ARG A 28 0.79 25.51 -23.50
N LYS A 29 -0.05 26.11 -24.35
CA LYS A 29 -1.36 26.66 -23.97
C LYS A 29 -2.39 25.53 -23.88
N VAL A 30 -3.06 25.49 -22.73
CA VAL A 30 -4.44 25.05 -22.42
C VAL A 30 -5.22 24.29 -23.50
N MET A 31 -5.78 23.13 -23.14
CA MET A 31 -7.02 22.63 -23.75
C MET A 31 -7.95 21.99 -22.70
N ILE A 32 -9.13 22.60 -22.58
CA ILE A 32 -10.32 22.16 -21.85
C ILE A 32 -11.29 21.57 -22.88
N HIS A 33 -11.97 20.47 -22.50
CA HIS A 33 -13.19 19.82 -23.05
C HIS A 33 -12.97 18.29 -23.14
N GLN A 34 -13.93 17.38 -22.89
CA GLN A 34 -15.37 17.46 -22.67
C GLN A 34 -15.85 16.11 -22.11
N LYS A 35 -16.78 16.17 -21.15
CA LYS A 35 -18.02 15.36 -20.97
C LYS A 35 -18.13 14.00 -21.69
N SER A 36 -18.36 12.92 -20.92
CA SER A 36 -19.14 11.75 -21.38
C SER A 36 -20.11 11.27 -20.29
N ASP A 37 -21.27 10.81 -20.75
CA ASP A 37 -22.53 10.73 -20.02
C ASP A 37 -22.72 9.49 -19.12
N ALA A 38 -23.55 9.72 -18.10
CA ALA A 38 -24.60 8.87 -17.51
C ALA A 38 -24.27 7.43 -17.03
N LEU A 39 -24.20 7.29 -15.69
CA LEU A 39 -24.71 6.13 -14.96
C LEU A 39 -25.88 6.58 -14.07
N THR A 40 -26.97 5.84 -14.16
CA THR A 40 -28.30 6.02 -13.52
C THR A 40 -28.21 6.11 -11.98
N PRO A 41 -29.05 6.91 -11.30
CA PRO A 41 -28.86 7.23 -9.88
C PRO A 41 -29.27 6.07 -8.97
N VAL A 42 -28.40 5.75 -8.03
CA VAL A 42 -28.70 4.92 -6.86
C VAL A 42 -29.65 5.71 -5.95
N THR A 43 -30.69 5.01 -5.52
CA THR A 43 -31.82 5.43 -4.68
C THR A 43 -31.45 6.47 -3.61
N GLU A 44 -32.08 7.64 -3.67
CA GLU A 44 -31.96 8.70 -2.66
C GLU A 44 -32.63 8.27 -1.34
N THR A 45 -31.83 8.02 -0.31
CA THR A 45 -32.26 8.02 1.09
C THR A 45 -31.35 8.94 1.88
N ALA A 46 -31.88 10.06 2.38
CA ALA A 46 -31.42 10.95 3.48
C ALA A 46 -29.94 11.39 3.60
N ASP A 47 -29.01 10.85 2.82
CA ASP A 47 -27.56 11.05 2.91
C ASP A 47 -27.04 12.10 1.89
N THR A 48 -27.96 12.71 1.12
CA THR A 48 -27.69 13.64 0.02
C THR A 48 -27.12 15.00 0.44
N ALA A 49 -26.97 15.27 1.74
CA ALA A 49 -26.35 16.50 2.24
C ALA A 49 -24.82 16.40 2.46
N ARG A 50 -24.27 15.18 2.54
CA ARG A 50 -22.84 14.99 2.79
C ARG A 50 -22.09 14.86 1.47
N LYS A 51 -21.28 15.87 1.16
CA LYS A 51 -20.38 15.82 0.02
C LYS A 51 -19.14 15.01 0.41
N PHE A 52 -19.09 13.76 -0.04
CA PHE A 52 -17.89 12.94 0.08
C PHE A 52 -16.85 13.35 -0.98
N ILE A 53 -15.59 13.39 -0.57
CA ILE A 53 -14.42 13.52 -1.44
C ILE A 53 -13.62 12.22 -1.38
N GLU A 54 -12.96 11.88 -2.48
CA GLU A 54 -12.02 10.77 -2.48
C GLU A 54 -10.80 11.10 -1.63
N VAL A 55 -10.33 10.12 -0.85
CA VAL A 55 -9.06 10.20 -0.12
C VAL A 55 -8.23 8.97 -0.49
N GLY A 56 -6.91 9.16 -0.59
CA GLY A 56 -5.97 8.11 -0.93
C GLY A 56 -4.93 7.92 0.17
N PHE A 57 -4.12 6.87 0.04
CA PHE A 57 -2.99 6.68 0.96
C PHE A 57 -1.80 7.57 0.61
N THR A 58 -0.86 7.62 1.54
CA THR A 58 0.51 8.07 1.32
C THR A 58 1.44 6.85 1.25
N LYS A 59 2.23 6.75 0.18
CA LYS A 59 3.36 5.81 0.10
C LYS A 59 4.61 6.51 0.65
N PRO A 60 5.46 5.80 1.41
CA PRO A 60 6.79 6.31 1.71
C PRO A 60 7.58 6.61 0.43
N LEU A 61 8.27 7.75 0.43
CA LEU A 61 9.07 8.18 -0.71
C LEU A 61 10.54 7.88 -0.44
N LYS A 62 11.18 7.11 -1.32
CA LYS A 62 12.62 6.85 -1.21
C LYS A 62 13.40 8.14 -1.42
N VAL A 63 14.26 8.47 -0.45
CA VAL A 63 15.09 9.68 -0.49
C VAL A 63 16.58 9.36 -0.29
N LYS A 64 17.42 10.34 -0.59
CA LYS A 64 18.86 10.25 -0.30
C LYS A 64 19.09 10.44 1.19
N THR A 65 19.98 9.64 1.76
CA THR A 65 20.40 9.80 3.17
C THR A 65 21.13 11.13 3.38
N SER A 66 20.58 11.98 4.25
CA SER A 66 21.21 13.23 4.68
C SER A 66 22.41 12.99 5.61
N ASP A 67 23.29 13.99 5.74
CA ASP A 67 24.44 13.90 6.64
C ASP A 67 24.01 13.96 8.11
N GLU A 68 22.90 14.65 8.41
CA GLU A 68 22.28 14.67 9.73
C GLU A 68 21.81 13.28 10.14
N LEU A 69 21.14 12.53 9.25
CA LEU A 69 20.70 11.16 9.53
C LEU A 69 21.89 10.22 9.74
N LYS A 70 22.94 10.32 8.91
CA LYS A 70 24.18 9.54 9.08
C LYS A 70 24.83 9.81 10.43
N LYS A 71 24.91 11.09 10.83
CA LYS A 71 25.48 11.49 12.12
C LYS A 71 24.62 11.02 13.29
N TYR A 72 23.30 11.08 13.16
CA TYR A 72 22.35 10.71 14.21
C TYR A 72 22.37 9.20 14.47
N LEU A 73 22.20 8.38 13.42
CA LEU A 73 22.15 6.93 13.58
C LEU A 73 23.54 6.33 13.81
N LYS A 74 24.62 6.93 13.29
CA LYS A 74 26.03 6.46 13.38
C LYS A 74 26.29 5.11 12.73
N ASP A 75 25.46 4.76 11.76
CA ASP A 75 25.19 3.37 11.42
C ASP A 75 25.08 3.29 9.87
N SER A 76 25.36 2.13 9.27
CA SER A 76 25.39 2.03 7.79
C SER A 76 24.00 1.93 7.18
N ILE A 77 23.35 3.07 6.95
CA ILE A 77 21.99 3.16 6.40
C ILE A 77 21.99 2.64 4.94
N SER A 78 21.07 1.72 4.63
CA SER A 78 20.90 1.14 3.28
C SER A 78 19.75 1.80 2.50
N LEU A 79 18.71 2.23 3.20
CA LEU A 79 17.53 2.88 2.62
C LEU A 79 16.95 3.91 3.59
N VAL A 80 16.51 5.04 3.05
CA VAL A 80 15.72 6.04 3.76
C VAL A 80 14.44 6.30 2.97
N GLU A 81 13.32 6.26 3.67
CA GLU A 81 12.02 6.62 3.14
C GLU A 81 11.43 7.77 3.96
N GLU A 82 10.81 8.73 3.30
CA GLU A 82 10.12 9.87 3.91
C GLU A 82 8.60 9.66 3.88
N VAL A 83 7.97 9.86 5.03
CA VAL A 83 6.50 9.84 5.19
C VAL A 83 6.13 10.57 6.47
N ASP A 84 5.02 11.31 6.47
CA ASP A 84 4.44 11.81 7.72
C ASP A 84 3.73 10.64 8.43
N PHE A 85 4.39 10.05 9.44
CA PHE A 85 3.80 9.00 10.26
C PHE A 85 3.31 9.50 11.61
N THR A 86 3.47 10.79 11.91
CA THR A 86 3.04 11.44 13.16
C THR A 86 1.74 12.24 13.00
N GLY A 87 1.34 12.54 11.76
CA GLY A 87 0.15 13.32 11.44
C GLY A 87 0.35 14.83 11.53
N ASP A 88 1.59 15.30 11.74
CA ASP A 88 1.88 16.73 11.94
C ASP A 88 2.10 17.49 10.61
N LYS A 89 1.96 16.79 9.47
CA LYS A 89 2.15 17.26 8.09
C LYS A 89 3.62 17.55 7.75
N ILE A 90 4.56 17.10 8.58
CA ILE A 90 6.00 17.18 8.33
C ILE A 90 6.51 15.76 8.04
N PRO A 91 7.21 15.53 6.92
CA PRO A 91 7.77 14.23 6.64
C PRO A 91 8.76 13.79 7.73
N ASP A 92 8.55 12.58 8.23
CA ASP A 92 9.45 11.84 9.11
C ASP A 92 10.21 10.77 8.31
N PHE A 93 11.14 10.06 8.94
CA PHE A 93 12.06 9.14 8.27
C PHE A 93 11.92 7.70 8.76
N ILE A 94 11.76 6.77 7.83
CA ILE A 94 11.93 5.33 8.05
C ILE A 94 13.29 4.94 7.47
N CYS A 95 14.21 4.54 8.35
CA CYS A 95 15.60 4.24 7.99
C CYS A 95 15.88 2.75 8.16
N LYS A 96 16.17 2.04 7.07
CA LYS A 96 16.65 0.66 7.14
C LYS A 96 18.17 0.66 7.19
N MET A 97 18.71 -0.06 8.17
CA MET A 97 20.13 -0.31 8.27
C MET A 97 20.56 -1.39 7.30
N LYS A 98 21.83 -1.40 6.90
CA LYS A 98 22.39 -2.53 6.15
C LYS A 98 22.18 -3.82 6.96
N PRO A 99 21.57 -4.86 6.38
CA PRO A 99 21.36 -6.12 7.07
C PRO A 99 22.69 -6.82 7.32
N ASP A 100 22.72 -7.69 8.31
CA ASP A 100 23.85 -8.54 8.61
C ASP A 100 23.96 -9.73 7.62
N SER A 101 24.84 -10.68 7.92
CA SER A 101 25.03 -11.87 7.07
C SER A 101 23.86 -12.85 7.07
N THR A 102 22.94 -12.78 8.04
CA THR A 102 21.74 -13.63 8.07
C THR A 102 20.55 -12.97 7.36
N GLY A 103 20.72 -11.74 6.86
CA GLY A 103 19.66 -10.98 6.20
C GLY A 103 18.76 -10.24 7.20
N GLU A 104 19.13 -10.18 8.48
CA GLU A 104 18.42 -9.41 9.50
C GLU A 104 18.98 -7.98 9.56
N GLY A 105 18.09 -6.99 9.60
CA GLY A 105 18.45 -5.58 9.76
C GLY A 105 17.56 -4.87 10.77
N ASP A 106 18.03 -3.70 11.20
CA ASP A 106 17.24 -2.78 12.03
C ASP A 106 16.53 -1.74 11.16
N GLU A 107 15.26 -1.49 11.43
CA GLU A 107 14.48 -0.38 10.88
C GLU A 107 14.20 0.64 12.00
N TYR A 108 14.65 1.88 11.80
CA TYR A 108 14.45 2.99 12.72
C TYR A 108 13.40 3.95 12.19
N TRP A 109 12.43 4.30 13.02
CA TRP A 109 11.44 5.34 12.73
C TRP A 109 11.85 6.59 13.48
N VAL A 110 12.30 7.59 12.74
CA VAL A 110 12.93 8.81 13.24
C VAL A 110 12.11 10.00 12.81
N THR A 111 11.64 10.79 13.77
CA THR A 111 10.88 12.00 13.47
C THR A 111 11.72 13.06 12.76
N SER A 112 11.07 14.03 12.15
CA SER A 112 11.69 15.20 11.50
C SER A 112 12.67 15.97 12.40
N ASN A 113 12.49 15.90 13.73
CA ASN A 113 13.39 16.48 14.74
C ASN A 113 14.47 15.52 15.28
N PHE A 114 14.73 14.41 14.59
CA PHE A 114 15.75 13.40 14.93
C PHE A 114 15.52 12.73 16.29
N LYS A 115 14.28 12.32 16.57
CA LYS A 115 13.97 11.45 17.70
C LYS A 115 13.53 10.08 17.20
N THR A 116 14.16 9.02 17.70
CA THR A 116 13.73 7.65 17.40
C THR A 116 12.46 7.31 18.18
N ILE A 117 11.41 6.92 17.48
CA ILE A 117 10.11 6.51 18.03
C ILE A 117 9.97 4.99 18.05
N LYS A 118 10.43 4.32 16.99
CA LYS A 118 10.40 2.86 16.87
C LYS A 118 11.75 2.33 16.43
N LYS A 119 12.08 1.14 16.91
CA LYS A 119 13.15 0.29 16.40
C LYS A 119 12.58 -1.09 16.19
N LEU A 120 12.50 -1.51 14.93
CA LEU A 120 11.95 -2.80 14.52
C LEU A 120 13.04 -3.64 13.86
N LYS A 121 12.84 -4.95 13.87
CA LYS A 121 13.62 -5.87 13.03
C LYS A 121 12.94 -6.01 11.68
N TYR A 122 13.74 -6.08 10.62
CA TYR A 122 13.27 -6.45 9.30
C TYR A 122 14.17 -7.53 8.71
N TYR A 123 13.62 -8.30 7.77
CA TYR A 123 14.33 -9.36 7.08
C TYR A 123 14.37 -9.05 5.58
N THR A 124 15.46 -9.43 4.91
CA THR A 124 15.58 -9.25 3.45
C THR A 124 14.81 -10.28 2.65
N ASP A 125 14.41 -11.38 3.28
CA ASP A 125 13.58 -12.40 2.68
C ASP A 125 12.10 -12.01 2.71
N GLY A 126 11.34 -12.44 1.70
CA GLY A 126 9.95 -12.03 1.49
C GLY A 126 9.79 -10.56 1.06
N PHE A 127 8.61 -10.01 1.31
CA PHE A 127 8.28 -8.62 1.02
C PHE A 127 7.44 -7.97 2.12
N LEU A 128 7.56 -6.65 2.18
CA LEU A 128 6.76 -5.77 3.02
C LEU A 128 6.38 -4.54 2.22
N TYR A 129 5.08 -4.37 1.98
CA TYR A 129 4.50 -3.15 1.44
C TYR A 129 3.77 -2.42 2.54
N ARG A 130 3.94 -1.10 2.57
CA ARG A 130 3.40 -0.24 3.61
C ARG A 130 2.77 1.02 3.02
N TRP A 131 1.56 1.31 3.47
CA TRP A 131 0.79 2.49 3.08
C TRP A 131 0.22 3.16 4.33
N PHE A 132 0.05 4.47 4.27
CA PHE A 132 -0.42 5.28 5.39
C PHE A 132 -1.72 5.98 5.02
N ILE A 133 -2.73 5.88 5.87
CA ILE A 133 -4.00 6.57 5.70
C ILE A 133 -4.59 6.84 7.08
N ASN A 134 -5.03 8.07 7.32
CA ASN A 134 -5.73 8.41 8.55
C ASN A 134 -7.21 8.02 8.41
N LEU A 135 -7.64 7.06 9.22
CA LEU A 135 -8.94 6.38 9.17
C LEU A 135 -9.81 6.65 10.40
N ASP A 136 -9.27 7.34 11.41
CA ASP A 136 -9.99 7.70 12.62
C ASP A 136 -9.89 9.21 12.96
N ASP A 137 -10.08 9.58 14.23
CA ASP A 137 -10.18 10.97 14.67
C ASP A 137 -8.86 11.53 15.23
N ASP A 138 -7.83 10.69 15.34
CA ASP A 138 -6.52 11.12 15.82
C ASP A 138 -5.60 11.52 14.65
N PRO A 139 -4.50 12.28 14.89
CA PRO A 139 -3.66 12.74 13.79
C PRO A 139 -2.80 11.61 13.19
N GLU A 140 -2.46 10.59 13.95
CA GLU A 140 -1.50 9.54 13.60
C GLU A 140 -2.13 8.63 12.53
N PRO A 141 -1.59 8.56 11.31
CA PRO A 141 -2.21 7.72 10.29
C PRO A 141 -2.10 6.24 10.64
N GLU A 142 -3.16 5.47 10.41
CA GLU A 142 -3.07 4.01 10.40
C GLU A 142 -2.18 3.54 9.25
N ILE A 143 -1.57 2.38 9.50
CA ILE A 143 -0.76 1.68 8.53
C ILE A 143 -1.58 0.55 7.94
N PHE A 144 -1.63 0.49 6.61
CA PHE A 144 -1.99 -0.74 5.92
C PHE A 144 -0.71 -1.44 5.46
N GLU A 145 -0.54 -2.68 5.90
CA GLU A 145 0.61 -3.51 5.56
C GLU A 145 0.18 -4.74 4.77
N ALA A 146 0.99 -5.09 3.79
CA ALA A 146 1.01 -6.41 3.19
C ALA A 146 2.39 -7.02 3.42
N VAL A 147 2.43 -8.13 4.16
CA VAL A 147 3.66 -8.85 4.52
C VAL A 147 3.55 -10.29 4.09
N GLY A 148 4.54 -10.81 3.40
CA GLY A 148 4.46 -12.15 2.84
C GLY A 148 5.72 -12.60 2.14
N ASP A 149 5.62 -13.75 1.49
CA ASP A 149 6.65 -14.39 0.69
C ASP A 149 6.04 -14.95 -0.62
N GLU A 150 6.74 -15.87 -1.26
CA GLU A 150 6.30 -16.48 -2.52
C GLU A 150 4.98 -17.28 -2.37
N ASP A 151 4.64 -17.75 -1.17
CA ASP A 151 3.53 -18.67 -0.90
C ASP A 151 2.29 -17.99 -0.28
N GLY A 152 2.33 -16.67 -0.09
CA GLY A 152 1.19 -15.90 0.40
C GLY A 152 1.58 -14.60 1.11
N ALA A 153 0.58 -13.78 1.43
CA ALA A 153 0.79 -12.56 2.20
C ALA A 153 -0.37 -12.23 3.11
N ASP A 154 -0.11 -11.77 4.32
CA ASP A 154 -1.13 -11.20 5.20
C ASP A 154 -1.32 -9.71 4.97
N TYR A 155 -2.58 -9.29 5.01
CA TYR A 155 -2.98 -7.90 4.81
C TYR A 155 -3.70 -7.41 6.05
N MET A 156 -3.26 -6.27 6.59
CA MET A 156 -3.79 -5.79 7.85
C MET A 156 -3.74 -4.28 7.99
N PHE A 157 -4.72 -3.73 8.71
CA PHE A 157 -4.63 -2.38 9.26
C PHE A 157 -4.03 -2.42 10.65
N ILE A 158 -3.17 -1.45 10.93
CA ILE A 158 -2.37 -1.35 12.13
C ILE A 158 -2.51 0.05 12.70
N ASP A 159 -2.76 0.08 13.99
CA ASP A 159 -2.76 1.28 14.82
C ASP A 159 -1.34 1.49 15.38
N GLN A 160 -0.87 2.74 15.27
CA GLN A 160 0.45 3.11 15.74
C GLN A 160 0.39 3.55 17.19
N ASN A 161 1.37 3.13 18.01
CA ASN A 161 1.55 3.72 19.32
C ASN A 161 2.87 4.45 19.39
N LEU A 162 2.89 5.73 19.00
CA LEU A 162 4.12 6.53 18.97
C LEU A 162 4.72 6.82 20.36
N LYS A 163 3.97 6.56 21.44
CA LYS A 163 4.48 6.71 22.82
C LYS A 163 5.32 5.51 23.26
N THR A 164 4.88 4.31 22.90
CA THR A 164 5.52 3.05 23.33
C THR A 164 6.37 2.41 22.22
N GLY A 165 6.17 2.84 20.97
CA GLY A 165 6.73 2.25 19.77
C GLY A 165 6.17 0.86 19.45
N LYS A 166 5.05 0.46 20.07
CA LYS A 166 4.42 -0.86 19.90
C LYS A 166 3.13 -0.77 19.12
N ASP A 167 3.17 -1.26 17.91
CA ASP A 167 2.03 -1.24 17.01
C ASP A 167 1.02 -2.34 17.35
N ARG A 168 -0.24 -2.13 16.99
CA ARG A 168 -1.33 -3.06 17.23
C ARG A 168 -2.10 -3.32 15.96
N THR A 169 -2.14 -4.58 15.54
CA THR A 169 -3.03 -5.00 14.46
C THR A 169 -4.49 -4.77 14.85
N LEU A 170 -5.21 -4.00 14.04
CA LEU A 170 -6.62 -3.68 14.22
C LEU A 170 -7.53 -4.72 13.59
N VAL A 171 -7.23 -5.09 12.34
CA VAL A 171 -8.02 -6.03 11.55
C VAL A 171 -7.18 -6.59 10.38
N TYR A 172 -7.27 -7.90 10.16
CA TYR A 172 -6.78 -8.57 8.96
C TYR A 172 -7.87 -8.55 7.89
N VAL A 173 -7.50 -8.40 6.63
CA VAL A 173 -8.45 -8.17 5.52
C VAL A 173 -8.12 -9.01 4.30
N ASN A 174 -9.11 -9.21 3.43
CA ASN A 174 -8.92 -9.72 2.08
C ASN A 174 -8.84 -8.54 1.11
N PRO A 175 -7.69 -8.33 0.42
CA PRO A 175 -7.57 -7.25 -0.55
C PRO A 175 -8.21 -7.63 -1.88
N VAL A 176 -9.03 -6.74 -2.43
CA VAL A 176 -9.67 -6.96 -3.73
C VAL A 176 -9.55 -5.72 -4.61
N ILE A 177 -9.06 -5.88 -5.83
CA ILE A 177 -9.05 -4.83 -6.85
C ILE A 177 -10.34 -4.94 -7.67
N ILE A 178 -11.00 -3.80 -7.88
CA ILE A 178 -12.11 -3.71 -8.85
C ILE A 178 -11.57 -3.13 -10.15
N GLU A 179 -11.62 -3.91 -11.22
CA GLU A 179 -11.17 -3.51 -12.54
C GLU A 179 -12.16 -3.96 -13.61
N ASN A 180 -12.60 -3.04 -14.47
CA ASN A 180 -13.56 -3.33 -15.55
C ASN A 180 -14.85 -4.03 -15.07
N GLY A 181 -15.34 -3.66 -13.88
CA GLY A 181 -16.54 -4.25 -13.26
C GLY A 181 -16.35 -5.67 -12.71
N LYS A 182 -15.11 -6.17 -12.67
CA LYS A 182 -14.74 -7.47 -12.10
C LYS A 182 -13.87 -7.29 -10.85
N GLN A 183 -13.87 -8.31 -10.01
CA GLN A 183 -13.16 -8.34 -8.73
C GLN A 183 -11.98 -9.32 -8.85
N TYR A 184 -10.80 -8.90 -8.42
CA TYR A 184 -9.56 -9.67 -8.50
C TYR A 184 -8.83 -9.64 -7.16
N TRP A 185 -8.03 -10.66 -6.85
CA TRP A 185 -7.19 -10.62 -5.65
C TRP A 185 -6.21 -9.45 -5.75
N GLY A 186 -6.15 -8.64 -4.69
CA GLY A 186 -5.30 -7.45 -4.67
C GLY A 186 -3.89 -7.78 -4.19
N TYR A 187 -3.02 -8.24 -5.10
CA TYR A 187 -1.60 -8.41 -4.76
C TYR A 187 -0.95 -7.05 -4.42
N PRO A 188 0.06 -7.01 -3.54
CA PRO A 188 0.57 -5.74 -3.02
C PRO A 188 1.19 -4.85 -4.11
N TRP A 189 1.81 -5.47 -5.12
CA TRP A 189 2.39 -4.78 -6.27
C TRP A 189 1.35 -4.29 -7.30
N ASP A 190 0.12 -4.81 -7.25
CA ASP A 190 -0.98 -4.42 -8.13
C ASP A 190 -1.81 -3.26 -7.53
N ILE A 191 -1.71 -3.03 -6.22
CA ILE A 191 -2.46 -1.99 -5.49
C ILE A 191 -1.85 -0.60 -5.74
N SER A 192 -2.68 0.27 -6.30
CA SER A 192 -2.35 1.67 -6.61
C SER A 192 -2.92 2.68 -5.64
N ASP A 193 -4.10 2.43 -5.06
CA ASP A 193 -4.74 3.26 -4.03
C ASP A 193 -5.85 2.50 -3.28
N PHE A 194 -6.35 3.08 -2.18
CA PHE A 194 -7.62 2.67 -1.57
C PHE A 194 -8.81 3.15 -2.38
N GLN A 195 -9.93 2.43 -2.29
CA GLN A 195 -11.24 3.03 -2.52
C GLN A 195 -11.73 3.59 -1.18
N ALA A 196 -11.32 4.82 -0.87
CA ALA A 196 -11.68 5.52 0.36
C ALA A 196 -12.32 6.88 0.07
N ARG A 197 -13.20 7.34 0.97
CA ARG A 197 -13.87 8.64 0.86
C ARG A 197 -14.01 9.31 2.22
N SER A 198 -14.10 10.63 2.24
CA SER A 198 -14.30 11.43 3.44
C SER A 198 -15.36 12.50 3.25
N ASP A 199 -16.16 12.76 4.28
CA ASP A 199 -17.06 13.92 4.37
C ASP A 199 -16.43 15.10 5.16
N GLY A 200 -15.13 15.01 5.45
CA GLY A 200 -14.39 15.94 6.30
C GLY A 200 -14.53 15.69 7.80
N ARG A 201 -15.32 14.68 8.22
CA ARG A 201 -15.44 14.25 9.62
C ARG A 201 -15.11 12.78 9.81
N LYS A 202 -15.48 11.94 8.84
CA LYS A 202 -15.26 10.49 8.89
C LYS A 202 -14.60 10.06 7.58
N VAL A 203 -13.66 9.12 7.67
CA VAL A 203 -13.15 8.40 6.51
C VAL A 203 -13.84 7.03 6.44
N GLU A 204 -14.25 6.66 5.23
CA GLU A 204 -14.90 5.39 4.94
C GLU A 204 -14.13 4.63 3.87
N LEU A 205 -14.00 3.32 4.07
CA LEU A 205 -13.43 2.38 3.12
C LEU A 205 -14.56 1.67 2.39
N PHE A 206 -14.39 1.50 1.08
CA PHE A 206 -15.26 0.62 0.31
C PHE A 206 -14.92 -0.83 0.63
N CYS A 207 -15.89 -1.57 1.13
CA CYS A 207 -15.68 -2.90 1.68
C CYS A 207 -16.87 -3.83 1.46
N SER A 208 -16.67 -5.11 1.76
CA SER A 208 -17.75 -6.08 1.91
C SER A 208 -17.47 -6.97 3.11
N LEU A 209 -18.49 -7.15 3.95
CA LEU A 209 -18.43 -8.05 5.12
C LEU A 209 -19.02 -9.44 4.80
N LYS A 210 -19.49 -9.65 3.58
CA LYS A 210 -20.20 -10.87 3.16
C LYS A 210 -19.56 -11.41 1.89
N HIS A 211 -18.65 -12.35 2.08
CA HIS A 211 -17.95 -13.02 0.99
C HIS A 211 -17.79 -14.51 1.27
N ARG A 212 -17.33 -15.25 0.24
CA ARG A 212 -16.95 -16.67 0.32
C ARG A 212 -15.50 -16.90 -0.11
N ILE A 213 -14.68 -15.86 -0.10
CA ILE A 213 -13.23 -15.98 -0.35
C ILE A 213 -12.66 -17.02 0.62
N VAL A 214 -11.93 -17.96 0.04
CA VAL A 214 -11.09 -18.92 0.75
C VAL A 214 -9.66 -18.52 0.42
N ARG A 215 -8.86 -18.23 1.44
CA ARG A 215 -7.43 -17.98 1.27
C ARG A 215 -6.74 -19.33 1.04
N ASP A 216 -5.92 -19.42 0.02
CA ASP A 216 -5.03 -20.56 -0.22
C ASP A 216 -3.61 -20.23 0.27
N GLY A 217 -2.83 -21.25 0.61
CA GLY A 217 -1.43 -21.10 1.03
C GLY A 217 -1.20 -21.02 2.54
N ASN A 218 -0.02 -20.47 2.91
CA ASN A 218 0.47 -20.37 4.30
C ASN A 218 0.01 -19.09 5.03
N GLU A 219 -1.04 -18.44 4.52
CA GLU A 219 -1.57 -17.20 5.06
C GLU A 219 -2.37 -17.41 6.35
N ILE A 220 -2.51 -16.37 7.17
CA ILE A 220 -3.44 -16.43 8.31
C ILE A 220 -4.85 -16.58 7.74
N SER A 221 -5.46 -17.75 7.95
CA SER A 221 -6.86 -18.02 7.57
C SER A 221 -7.86 -17.66 8.67
N THR A 222 -7.40 -17.64 9.93
CA THR A 222 -8.24 -17.43 11.12
C THR A 222 -7.54 -16.51 12.12
N PRO A 223 -7.61 -15.18 11.94
CA PRO A 223 -6.92 -14.25 12.80
C PRO A 223 -7.53 -14.25 14.21
N PRO A 224 -6.70 -14.17 15.27
CA PRO A 224 -7.20 -14.16 16.64
C PRO A 224 -8.24 -13.05 16.86
N GLY A 225 -9.42 -13.42 17.39
CA GLY A 225 -10.48 -12.46 17.71
C GLY A 225 -11.30 -11.94 16.51
N GLN A 226 -11.04 -12.42 15.29
CA GLN A 226 -11.88 -12.15 14.11
C GLN A 226 -12.71 -13.38 13.72
N LYS A 227 -14.02 -13.19 13.51
CA LYS A 227 -14.90 -14.24 12.98
C LYS A 227 -14.77 -14.40 11.47
N GLN A 228 -14.45 -13.30 10.79
CA GLN A 228 -14.27 -13.24 9.34
C GLN A 228 -13.40 -12.02 8.99
N MET A 229 -12.50 -12.18 8.03
CA MET A 229 -11.74 -11.07 7.46
C MET A 229 -12.61 -10.31 6.46
N PRO A 230 -12.87 -9.01 6.65
CA PRO A 230 -13.61 -8.23 5.68
C PRO A 230 -12.86 -8.16 4.35
N VAL A 231 -13.59 -7.96 3.26
CA VAL A 231 -13.01 -7.55 1.98
C VAL A 231 -12.85 -6.05 1.98
N ILE A 232 -11.67 -5.56 1.61
CA ILE A 232 -11.41 -4.15 1.38
C ILE A 232 -11.09 -3.96 -0.10
N PHE A 233 -11.75 -2.99 -0.73
CA PHE A 233 -11.60 -2.74 -2.14
C PHE A 233 -10.53 -1.67 -2.41
N PHE A 234 -9.73 -1.94 -3.42
CA PHE A 234 -8.59 -1.13 -3.84
C PHE A 234 -8.74 -0.73 -5.32
N LYS A 235 -8.00 0.31 -5.68
CA LYS A 235 -7.71 0.67 -7.07
C LYS A 235 -6.41 -0.01 -7.49
N GLY A 236 -6.34 -0.50 -8.72
CA GLY A 236 -5.15 -1.16 -9.22
C GLY A 236 -5.38 -1.80 -10.57
N HIS A 237 -4.37 -2.56 -11.00
CA HIS A 237 -4.43 -3.41 -12.20
C HIS A 237 -3.98 -4.81 -11.82
N HIS A 238 -4.85 -5.80 -12.02
CA HIS A 238 -4.50 -7.18 -11.68
C HIS A 238 -3.46 -7.73 -12.65
N THR A 239 -2.50 -8.50 -12.12
CA THR A 239 -1.51 -9.20 -12.95
C THR A 239 -1.76 -10.71 -13.04
N GLN A 240 -2.57 -11.27 -12.15
CA GLN A 240 -2.90 -12.69 -12.09
C GLN A 240 -4.33 -12.97 -12.55
N GLN A 241 -4.50 -14.12 -13.20
CA GLN A 241 -5.82 -14.62 -13.57
C GLN A 241 -6.57 -15.11 -12.33
N GLY A 242 -7.90 -14.97 -12.34
CA GLY A 242 -8.74 -15.44 -11.24
C GLY A 242 -9.67 -14.34 -10.76
N GLU A 243 -10.89 -14.35 -11.28
CA GLU A 243 -11.94 -13.46 -10.78
C GLU A 243 -12.40 -13.97 -9.41
N GLN A 244 -12.38 -13.09 -8.42
CA GLN A 244 -12.96 -13.33 -7.11
C GLN A 244 -14.48 -13.28 -7.22
N ARG A 245 -15.14 -14.36 -6.78
CA ARG A 245 -16.60 -14.50 -6.84
C ARG A 245 -17.21 -14.64 -5.46
N GLY A 246 -18.47 -14.25 -5.36
CA GLY A 246 -19.25 -14.44 -4.13
C GLY A 246 -18.97 -13.41 -3.04
N ILE A 247 -18.33 -12.28 -3.39
CA ILE A 247 -18.33 -11.05 -2.59
C ILE A 247 -19.66 -10.33 -2.89
N LYS A 248 -20.36 -9.87 -1.85
CA LYS A 248 -21.69 -9.28 -1.95
C LYS A 248 -21.85 -8.13 -0.96
N ASP A 249 -22.90 -7.34 -1.14
CA ASP A 249 -23.30 -6.29 -0.20
C ASP A 249 -22.16 -5.28 0.03
N GLU A 250 -21.57 -4.80 -1.08
CA GLU A 250 -20.55 -3.76 -1.08
C GLU A 250 -21.09 -2.46 -0.46
N GLN A 251 -20.30 -1.85 0.41
CA GLN A 251 -20.73 -0.73 1.22
C GLN A 251 -19.54 0.13 1.66
N TRP A 252 -19.85 1.36 2.08
CA TRP A 252 -18.89 2.28 2.68
C TRP A 252 -19.02 2.22 4.20
N LEU A 253 -17.93 1.93 4.90
CA LEU A 253 -17.88 1.87 6.37
C LEU A 253 -16.58 2.49 6.88
N SER A 254 -16.58 3.06 8.09
CA SER A 254 -15.29 3.37 8.75
C SER A 254 -14.58 2.10 9.16
N LEU A 255 -13.28 2.24 9.41
CA LEU A 255 -12.46 1.19 10.01
C LEU A 255 -13.06 0.69 11.34
N THR A 256 -13.58 1.58 12.19
CA THR A 256 -14.25 1.21 13.45
C THR A 256 -15.46 0.31 13.22
N ASP A 257 -16.32 0.64 12.24
CA ASP A 257 -17.51 -0.14 11.91
C ASP A 257 -17.12 -1.50 11.32
N ILE A 258 -16.09 -1.54 10.48
CA ILE A 258 -15.53 -2.79 9.95
C ILE A 258 -15.03 -3.68 11.09
N ILE A 259 -14.18 -3.16 11.98
CA ILE A 259 -13.63 -3.90 13.13
C ILE A 259 -14.76 -4.45 14.01
N LYS A 260 -15.74 -3.61 14.37
CA LYS A 260 -16.87 -4.01 15.21
C LYS A 260 -17.65 -5.17 14.60
N ASN A 261 -17.84 -5.15 13.28
CA ASN A 261 -18.60 -6.19 12.59
C ASN A 261 -17.77 -7.43 12.23
N SER A 262 -16.44 -7.35 12.25
CA SER A 262 -15.53 -8.48 11.97
C SER A 262 -15.04 -9.22 13.22
N ARG A 263 -15.22 -8.66 14.42
CA ARG A 263 -14.83 -9.31 15.67
C ARG A 263 -15.75 -10.48 16.06
N SER A 264 -15.15 -11.48 16.69
CA SER A 264 -15.86 -12.50 17.44
C SER A 264 -16.23 -11.92 18.80
N PHE A 265 -17.51 -11.85 19.14
CA PHE A 265 -17.89 -11.63 20.54
C PHE A 265 -17.61 -12.92 21.30
N SER A 266 -16.52 -12.95 22.06
CA SER A 266 -16.39 -13.93 23.14
C SER A 266 -17.50 -13.62 24.14
N ALA A 267 -18.46 -14.53 24.30
CA ALA A 267 -19.35 -14.49 25.45
C ALA A 267 -18.47 -14.72 26.70
N ASN A 268 -18.23 -13.65 27.47
CA ASN A 268 -17.78 -13.76 28.85
C ASN A 268 -19.00 -13.96 29.75
#